data_AF-A0AAE9YMQ8-F1
#
_entry.id   AF-A0AAE9YMQ8-F1
#
_cell.length_a   1.000
_cell.length_b   1.000
_cell.length_c   1.000
_cell.angle_alpha   90.00
_cell.angle_beta   90.00
_cell.angle_gamma   90.00
#
_symmetry.space_group_name_H-M   'P 1'
#
loop_
_entity.id
_entity.type
_entity.pdbx_description
1 polymer ?
#
loop_
_entity_poly.entity_id
_entity_poly.type
_entity_poly.pdbx_seq_one_letter_code
_entity_poly.pdbx_strand_id
1 'polypeptide(L)'
;MDALKGVIITAISSLLTAILFAYLFRFPIPMIGYIGPLGDVSIYEASVTDVVKSVALAWGFYGMLGGFIILFLCGAITGVLTGRKYSQTSNKNSMIVLWSIMISTIPVFVLSILDYIFGPW
;
A
#
# COMPACT_ATOMS: atom_id res chain seq x y z
N MET A 1 14.31 5.84 -16.59
CA MET A 1 12.88 5.52 -16.78
C MET A 1 12.41 4.37 -15.91
N ASP A 2 13.15 3.27 -15.79
CA ASP A 2 12.69 2.10 -15.01
C ASP A 2 12.48 2.40 -13.51
N ALA A 3 13.33 3.24 -12.90
CA ALA A 3 13.15 3.72 -11.52
C ALA A 3 11.81 4.45 -11.32
N LEU A 4 11.50 5.42 -12.20
CA LEU A 4 10.26 6.20 -12.13
C LEU A 4 9.01 5.31 -12.29
N LYS A 5 9.06 4.33 -13.19
CA LYS A 5 7.99 3.32 -13.32
C LYS A 5 7.79 2.58 -12.00
N GLY A 6 8.87 2.09 -11.39
CA GLY A 6 8.80 1.41 -10.10
C GLY A 6 8.18 2.28 -9.01
N VAL A 7 8.60 3.55 -8.88
CA VAL A 7 8.02 4.51 -7.93
C VAL A 7 6.51 4.65 -8.11
N ILE A 8 6.06 4.94 -9.34
CA ILE A 8 4.64 5.17 -9.64
C ILE A 8 3.82 3.91 -9.36
N ILE A 9 4.29 2.74 -9.81
CA ILE A 9 3.58 1.48 -9.64
C ILE A 9 3.52 1.11 -8.15
N THR A 10 4.62 1.23 -7.41
CA THR A 10 4.66 0.96 -5.96
C THR A 10 3.72 1.89 -5.19
N ALA A 11 3.67 3.18 -5.52
CA ALA A 11 2.76 4.13 -4.89
C ALA A 11 1.28 3.78 -5.17
N ILE A 12 0.89 3.59 -6.43
CA ILE A 12 -0.50 3.27 -6.80
C ILE A 12 -0.92 1.91 -6.24
N SER A 13 -0.07 0.89 -6.36
CA SER A 13 -0.37 -0.44 -5.84
C SER A 13 -0.47 -0.45 -4.33
N SER A 14 0.31 0.36 -3.60
CA SER A 14 0.16 0.44 -2.13
C SER A 14 -1.23 0.91 -1.70
N LEU A 15 -1.84 1.85 -2.44
CA LEU A 15 -3.21 2.29 -2.17
C LEU A 15 -4.21 1.16 -2.43
N LEU A 16 -4.09 0.46 -3.56
CA LEU A 16 -4.96 -0.67 -3.88
C LEU A 16 -4.82 -1.79 -2.86
N THR A 17 -3.59 -2.12 -2.45
CA THR A 17 -3.34 -3.10 -1.40
C THR A 17 -3.91 -2.65 -0.06
N ALA A 18 -3.80 -1.37 0.29
CA ALA A 18 -4.38 -0.84 1.53
C ALA A 18 -5.90 -0.97 1.53
N ILE A 19 -6.57 -0.73 0.40
CA ILE A 19 -8.02 -0.94 0.25
C ILE A 19 -8.35 -2.41 0.48
N LEU A 20 -7.64 -3.33 -0.18
CA LEU A 20 -7.84 -4.77 0.03
C LEU A 20 -7.62 -5.17 1.48
N PHE A 21 -6.60 -4.61 2.13
CA PHE A 21 -6.24 -4.96 3.50
C PHE A 21 -7.23 -4.38 4.51
N ALA A 22 -7.87 -3.26 4.23
CA ALA A 22 -8.99 -2.76 5.05
C ALA A 22 -10.18 -3.73 5.08
N TYR A 23 -10.34 -4.60 4.08
CA TYR A 23 -11.36 -5.65 4.10
C TYR A 23 -10.95 -6.89 4.90
N LEU A 24 -9.66 -7.06 5.19
CA LEU A 24 -9.11 -8.25 5.84
C LEU A 24 -8.68 -7.98 7.28
N PHE A 25 -8.20 -6.77 7.55
CA PHE A 25 -7.60 -6.33 8.80
C PHE A 25 -8.23 -5.01 9.25
N ARG A 26 -8.06 -4.68 10.54
CA ARG A 26 -8.32 -3.33 11.03
C ARG A 26 -7.23 -2.40 10.53
N PHE A 27 -7.61 -1.29 9.93
CA PHE A 27 -6.70 -0.28 9.44
C PHE A 27 -6.93 1.02 10.23
N PRO A 28 -5.90 1.57 10.91
CA PRO A 28 -6.06 2.78 11.69
C PRO A 28 -6.25 3.98 10.77
N ILE A 29 -7.34 4.73 10.96
CA ILE A 29 -7.65 5.94 10.22
C ILE A 29 -7.51 7.15 11.14
N PRO A 30 -6.64 8.11 10.78
CA PRO A 30 -6.51 9.35 11.54
C PRO A 30 -7.87 10.02 11.75
N MET A 31 -8.18 10.37 13.00
CA MET A 31 -9.40 11.10 13.42
C MET A 31 -10.73 10.35 13.26
N ILE A 32 -10.76 9.15 12.65
CA ILE A 32 -11.98 8.36 12.43
C ILE A 32 -12.01 7.09 13.28
N GLY A 33 -10.86 6.64 13.77
CA GLY A 33 -10.74 5.38 14.52
C GLY A 33 -10.25 4.26 13.60
N TYR A 34 -10.90 3.12 13.61
CA TYR A 34 -10.49 1.95 12.82
C TYR A 34 -11.50 1.57 11.75
N ILE A 35 -11.03 1.29 10.54
CA ILE A 35 -11.86 0.65 9.50
C ILE A 35 -11.53 -0.83 9.40
N GLY A 36 -12.54 -1.68 9.23
CA GLY A 36 -12.33 -3.11 8.96
C GLY A 36 -13.45 -3.99 9.48
N PRO A 37 -13.32 -5.34 9.38
CA PRO A 37 -14.37 -6.29 9.78
C PRO A 37 -14.85 -6.14 11.22
N LEU A 38 -14.01 -5.60 12.10
CA LEU A 38 -14.29 -5.38 13.51
C LEU A 38 -13.93 -3.94 13.95
N GLY A 39 -13.78 -2.98 13.03
CA GLY A 39 -13.41 -1.60 13.36
C GLY A 39 -14.61 -0.74 13.81
N ASP A 40 -14.33 0.49 14.26
CA ASP A 40 -15.36 1.51 14.52
C ASP A 40 -16.22 1.78 13.28
N VAL A 41 -15.58 1.70 12.11
CA VAL A 41 -16.24 1.68 10.80
C VAL A 41 -16.22 0.26 10.26
N SER A 42 -17.33 -0.45 10.46
CA SER A 42 -17.50 -1.81 9.96
C SER A 42 -17.63 -1.84 8.44
N ILE A 43 -16.79 -2.64 7.77
CA ILE A 43 -16.89 -2.87 6.31
C ILE A 43 -18.20 -3.56 5.89
N TYR A 44 -18.93 -4.16 6.84
CA TYR A 44 -20.21 -4.82 6.58
C TYR A 44 -21.37 -3.82 6.51
N GLU A 45 -21.18 -2.63 7.07
CA GLU A 45 -22.19 -1.57 7.14
C GLU A 45 -21.83 -0.36 6.26
N ALA A 46 -20.53 -0.10 6.08
CA ALA A 46 -20.04 1.00 5.26
C ALA A 46 -20.17 0.71 3.76
N SER A 47 -20.47 1.75 2.97
CA SER A 47 -20.44 1.63 1.51
C SER A 47 -19.00 1.47 1.01
N VAL A 48 -18.82 0.80 -0.14
CA VAL A 48 -17.49 0.65 -0.77
C VAL A 48 -16.82 2.02 -0.99
N THR A 49 -17.61 3.02 -1.36
CA THR A 49 -17.13 4.40 -1.57
C THR A 49 -16.55 5.00 -0.29
N ASP A 50 -17.19 4.75 0.86
CA ASP A 50 -16.74 5.28 2.15
C ASP A 50 -15.46 4.57 2.62
N VAL A 51 -15.36 3.26 2.39
CA VAL A 51 -14.12 2.50 2.64
C VAL A 51 -12.97 3.09 1.83
N VAL A 52 -13.16 3.26 0.52
CA VAL A 52 -12.12 3.79 -0.38
C VAL A 52 -11.69 5.21 0.03
N LYS A 53 -12.64 6.09 0.34
CA LYS A 53 -12.32 7.45 0.81
C LYS A 53 -11.51 7.45 2.10
N SER A 54 -11.93 6.64 3.08
CA SER A 54 -11.30 6.61 4.39
C SER A 54 -9.89 6.01 4.32
N VAL A 55 -9.70 4.94 3.53
CA VAL A 55 -8.38 4.37 3.25
C VAL A 55 -7.49 5.34 2.48
N ALA A 56 -8.02 6.06 1.49
CA ALA A 56 -7.25 7.05 0.74
C ALA A 56 -6.76 8.20 1.64
N LEU A 57 -7.58 8.65 2.60
CA LEU A 57 -7.19 9.63 3.60
C LEU A 57 -6.07 9.10 4.50
N ALA A 58 -6.21 7.87 5.02
CA ALA A 58 -5.16 7.23 5.83
C ALA A 58 -3.85 7.05 5.03
N TRP A 59 -3.94 6.57 3.79
CA TRP A 59 -2.80 6.40 2.89
C TRP A 59 -2.08 7.73 2.63
N GLY A 60 -2.83 8.82 2.37
CA GLY A 60 -2.27 10.16 2.21
C GLY A 60 -1.59 10.66 3.48
N PHE A 61 -2.24 10.50 4.63
CA PHE A 61 -1.73 10.96 5.92
C PHE A 61 -0.44 10.24 6.32
N TYR A 62 -0.45 8.90 6.37
CA TYR A 62 0.76 8.12 6.68
C TYR A 62 1.83 8.25 5.61
N GLY A 63 1.43 8.45 4.36
CA GLY A 63 2.32 8.78 3.26
C GLY A 63 3.12 10.07 3.53
N MET A 64 2.44 11.14 3.93
CA MET A 64 3.07 12.43 4.28
C MET A 64 3.95 12.35 5.53
N LEU A 65 3.62 11.50 6.50
CA LEU A 65 4.45 11.27 7.70
C LEU A 65 5.71 10.42 7.46
N GLY A 66 6.05 10.13 6.19
CA GLY A 66 7.28 9.44 5.80
C GLY A 66 7.04 8.12 5.08
N GLY A 67 5.80 7.61 5.04
CA GLY A 67 5.46 6.40 4.30
C GLY A 67 5.78 6.49 2.81
N PHE A 68 5.59 7.67 2.20
CA PHE A 68 5.93 7.88 0.79
C PHE A 68 7.42 7.85 0.52
N ILE A 69 8.26 8.31 1.44
CA ILE A 69 9.72 8.24 1.28
C ILE A 69 10.14 6.77 1.19
N ILE A 70 9.61 5.91 2.07
CA ILE A 70 9.88 4.47 2.07
C ILE A 70 9.37 3.84 0.77
N LEU A 71 8.11 4.09 0.39
CA LEU A 71 7.53 3.55 -0.85
C LEU A 71 8.30 3.98 -2.10
N PHE A 72 8.72 5.24 -2.18
CA PHE A 72 9.46 5.76 -3.33
C PHE A 72 10.87 5.16 -3.41
N LEU A 73 11.58 5.02 -2.29
CA LEU A 73 12.88 4.35 -2.27
C LEU A 73 12.75 2.88 -2.67
N CYS A 74 11.81 2.14 -2.08
CA CYS A 74 11.55 0.74 -2.41
C CYS A 74 11.16 0.57 -3.89
N GLY A 75 10.29 1.43 -4.40
CA GLY A 75 9.85 1.41 -5.80
C GLY A 75 10.99 1.74 -6.77
N ALA A 76 11.80 2.76 -6.46
CA ALA A 76 12.96 3.13 -7.28
C ALA A 76 14.01 2.01 -7.33
N ILE A 77 14.37 1.45 -6.18
CA ILE A 77 15.33 0.34 -6.07
C ILE A 77 14.80 -0.87 -6.84
N THR A 78 13.55 -1.26 -6.60
CA THR A 78 12.91 -2.39 -7.29
C THR A 78 12.88 -2.19 -8.80
N GLY A 79 12.50 -0.99 -9.26
CA GLY A 79 12.48 -0.64 -10.68
C GLY A 79 13.87 -0.73 -11.33
N VAL A 80 14.92 -0.24 -10.68
CA VAL A 80 16.29 -0.32 -11.19
C VAL A 80 16.81 -1.75 -11.21
N LEU A 81 16.69 -2.49 -10.10
CA LEU A 81 17.20 -3.86 -9.99
C LEU A 81 16.48 -4.79 -10.97
N THR A 82 15.15 -4.70 -11.06
CA THR A 82 14.35 -5.51 -11.97
C THR A 82 14.59 -5.12 -13.42
N GLY A 83 14.64 -3.82 -13.71
CA GLY A 83 14.95 -3.32 -15.06
C GLY A 83 16.32 -3.77 -15.57
N ARG A 84 17.33 -3.85 -14.69
CA ARG A 84 18.66 -4.40 -15.02
C ARG A 84 18.63 -5.91 -15.19
N LYS A 85 18.00 -6.64 -14.26
CA LYS A 85 17.94 -8.11 -14.27
C LYS A 85 17.23 -8.66 -15.52
N TYR A 86 16.19 -7.96 -15.98
CA TYR A 86 15.35 -8.36 -17.11
C TYR A 86 15.60 -7.49 -18.36
N SER A 87 16.78 -6.88 -18.50
CA SER A 87 17.05 -5.95 -19.61
C SER A 87 16.96 -6.60 -20.99
N GLN A 88 17.25 -7.91 -21.09
CA GLN A 88 17.25 -8.68 -22.34
C GLN A 88 15.93 -9.42 -22.59
N THR A 89 14.95 -9.32 -21.69
CA THR A 89 13.67 -10.02 -21.86
C THR A 89 12.60 -9.08 -22.43
N SER A 90 11.73 -9.60 -23.30
CA SER A 90 10.61 -8.84 -23.87
C SER A 90 9.59 -8.39 -22.82
N ASN A 91 9.54 -9.08 -21.67
CA ASN A 91 8.58 -8.85 -20.59
C ASN A 91 9.12 -7.95 -19.45
N LYS A 92 10.21 -7.20 -19.66
CA LYS A 92 10.85 -6.34 -18.64
C LYS A 92 9.85 -5.47 -17.86
N ASN A 93 8.95 -4.77 -18.56
CA ASN A 93 7.99 -3.86 -17.92
C ASN A 93 7.00 -4.63 -17.04
N SER A 94 6.51 -5.78 -17.49
CA SER A 94 5.60 -6.62 -16.71
C SER A 94 6.27 -7.15 -15.43
N MET A 95 7.56 -7.50 -15.50
CA MET A 95 8.33 -7.89 -14.32
C MET A 95 8.48 -6.72 -13.34
N ILE A 96 8.79 -5.51 -13.82
CA ILE A 96 8.84 -4.31 -12.96
C ILE A 96 7.50 -4.10 -12.25
N VAL A 97 6.37 -4.23 -12.97
CA VAL A 97 5.03 -4.09 -12.38
C VAL A 97 4.81 -5.12 -11.27
N LEU A 98 5.04 -6.40 -11.56
CA LEU A 98 4.81 -7.49 -10.62
C LEU A 98 5.65 -7.32 -9.35
N TRP A 99 6.95 -7.06 -9.47
CA TRP A 99 7.82 -6.87 -8.31
C TRP A 99 7.48 -5.59 -7.52
N SER A 100 7.04 -4.53 -8.20
CA SER A 100 6.63 -3.28 -7.55
C SER A 100 5.33 -3.42 -6.74
N ILE A 101 4.42 -4.30 -7.15
CA ILE A 101 3.20 -4.67 -6.40
C ILE A 101 3.57 -5.52 -5.18
N MET A 102 4.46 -6.50 -5.36
CA MET A 102 4.91 -7.35 -4.25
C MET A 102 5.60 -6.52 -3.16
N ILE A 103 6.48 -5.57 -3.53
CA ILE A 103 7.19 -4.75 -2.56
C ILE A 103 6.28 -3.73 -1.86
N SER A 104 5.28 -3.17 -2.54
CA SER A 104 4.33 -2.21 -1.94
C SER A 104 3.43 -2.85 -0.89
N THR A 105 3.20 -4.16 -1.00
CA THR A 105 2.39 -4.93 -0.05
C THR A 105 3.05 -5.02 1.33
N ILE A 106 4.38 -5.07 1.41
CA ILE A 106 5.11 -5.22 2.68
C ILE A 106 4.81 -4.07 3.67
N PRO A 107 5.03 -2.78 3.35
CA PRO A 107 4.77 -1.71 4.29
C PRO A 107 3.27 -1.58 4.64
N VAL A 108 2.38 -1.87 3.69
CA VAL A 108 0.93 -1.89 3.94
C VAL A 108 0.56 -3.00 4.90
N PHE A 109 1.13 -4.20 4.72
CA PHE A 109 0.96 -5.31 5.64
C PHE A 109 1.43 -4.95 7.05
N VAL A 110 2.64 -4.41 7.17
CA VAL A 110 3.17 -3.95 8.46
C VAL A 110 2.19 -2.98 9.11
N LEU A 111 1.75 -1.93 8.41
CA LEU A 111 0.78 -0.98 8.93
C LEU A 111 -0.54 -1.66 9.37
N SER A 112 -1.05 -2.62 8.60
CA SER A 112 -2.30 -3.31 8.90
C SER A 112 -2.22 -4.25 10.11
N ILE A 113 -1.03 -4.76 10.44
CA ILE A 113 -0.83 -5.61 11.63
C ILE A 113 -0.30 -4.83 12.83
N LEU A 114 0.13 -3.58 12.67
CA LEU A 114 0.62 -2.78 13.80
C LEU A 114 -0.48 -2.60 14.87
N ASP A 115 -1.75 -2.53 14.47
CA ASP A 115 -2.86 -2.53 15.43
C ASP A 115 -2.96 -3.87 16.19
N TYR A 116 -2.75 -5.00 15.50
CA TYR A 116 -2.66 -6.31 16.15
C TYR A 116 -1.45 -6.41 17.10
N ILE A 117 -0.40 -5.61 16.94
CA ILE A 117 0.80 -5.70 17.79
C ILE A 117 0.75 -4.68 18.94
N PHE A 118 0.24 -3.48 18.68
CA PHE A 118 0.34 -2.33 19.59
C PHE A 118 -1.01 -1.66 19.93
N GLY A 119 -2.11 -2.10 19.33
CA GLY A 119 -3.44 -1.51 19.53
C GLY A 119 -4.09 -1.92 20.86
N PRO A 120 -4.94 -1.05 21.43
CA PRO A 120 -5.76 -1.38 22.59
C PRO A 120 -6.96 -2.21 22.13
N TRP A 121 -6.90 -3.52 22.36
CA TRP A 121 -7.95 -4.48 21.97
C TRP A 121 -9.30 -4.20 22.62
#